data_AF-A0A958M764-F1
#
_entry.id   AF-A0A958M764-F1
#
_cell.length_a   1.000
_cell.length_b   1.000
_cell.length_c   1.000
_cell.angle_alpha   90.00
_cell.angle_beta   90.00
_cell.angle_gamma   90.00
#
_symmetry.space_group_name_H-M   'P 1'
#
loop_
_entity.id
_entity.type
_entity.pdbx_description
1 polymer ?
#
loop_
_entity_poly.entity_id
_entity_poly.type
_entity_poly.pdbx_seq_one_letter_code
_entity_poly.pdbx_strand_id
1 'polypeptide(L)' 'HLQENKDLDKAMKWIDKALEMSEEKPFWMLRQKSLIHAAMGDKKGAVKAAKASLEGAEKAGNTDYVKLNKDSLKEWGAL' A
#
# COMPACT_ATOMS: atom_id res chain seq x y z
N HIS A 1 0.39 -20.29 -9.51
CA HIS A 1 -0.94 -19.93 -9.00
C HIS A 1 -1.17 -20.25 -7.51
N LEU A 2 -1.16 -21.51 -7.04
CA LEU A 2 -1.42 -21.77 -5.60
C LEU A 2 -0.30 -21.27 -4.65
N GLN A 3 0.95 -21.25 -5.11
CA GLN A 3 2.09 -20.81 -4.32
C GLN A 3 2.17 -19.28 -4.20
N GLU A 4 1.98 -18.56 -5.31
CA GLU A 4 1.94 -17.09 -5.35
C GLU A 4 0.88 -16.52 -4.41
N ASN A 5 -0.32 -17.13 -4.37
CA ASN A 5 -1.38 -16.71 -3.45
C ASN A 5 -1.00 -16.95 -1.97
N LYS A 6 -0.33 -18.06 -1.65
CA LYS A 6 0.18 -18.32 -0.28
C LYS A 6 1.26 -17.31 0.12
N ASP A 7 2.09 -16.89 -0.82
CA ASP A 7 3.13 -15.90 -0.57
C ASP A 7 2.53 -14.49 -0.35
N LEU A 8 1.46 -14.14 -1.08
CA LEU A 8 0.72 -12.90 -0.87
C LEU A 8 -0.01 -12.86 0.48
N ASP A 9 -0.65 -13.97 0.90
CA ASP A 9 -1.27 -14.07 2.23
C ASP A 9 -0.23 -13.88 3.35
N LYS A 10 0.98 -14.43 3.15
CA LYS A 10 2.09 -14.24 4.09
C LYS A 10 2.56 -12.78 4.08
N ALA A 11 2.74 -12.18 2.91
CA ALA A 11 3.14 -10.77 2.78
C ALA A 11 2.13 -9.84 3.46
N MET A 12 0.83 -10.11 3.30
CA MET A 12 -0.24 -9.36 3.94
C MET A 12 -0.15 -9.43 5.47
N LYS A 13 0.03 -10.64 6.04
CA LYS A 13 0.24 -10.80 7.49
C LYS A 13 1.46 -10.07 8.00
N TRP A 14 2.54 -10.03 7.22
CA TRP A 14 3.79 -9.40 7.62
C TRP A 14 3.68 -7.88 7.61
N ILE A 15 3.05 -7.31 6.58
CA ILE A 15 2.85 -5.86 6.51
C ILE A 15 1.85 -5.39 7.55
N ASP A 16 0.81 -6.17 7.85
CA ASP A 16 -0.14 -5.87 8.92
C ASP A 16 0.56 -5.85 10.28
N LYS A 17 1.37 -6.88 10.58
CA LYS A 17 2.13 -6.92 11.82
C LYS A 17 3.14 -5.77 11.93
N ALA A 18 3.81 -5.41 10.83
CA ALA A 18 4.72 -4.26 10.81
C ALA A 18 3.99 -2.94 11.10
N LEU A 19 2.78 -2.76 10.57
CA LEU A 19 1.93 -1.60 10.83
C LEU A 19 1.32 -1.59 12.23
N GLU A 20 1.07 -2.75 12.83
CA GLU A 20 0.64 -2.86 14.23
C GLU A 20 1.75 -2.51 15.22
N MET A 21 3.00 -2.89 14.89
CA MET A 21 4.18 -2.59 15.70
C MET A 21 4.70 -1.15 15.52
N SER A 22 4.20 -0.43 14.52
CA SER A 22 4.61 0.93 14.23
C SER A 22 3.58 1.92 14.75
N GLU A 23 3.97 2.75 15.72
CA GLU A 23 3.09 3.80 16.27
C GLU A 23 2.72 4.84 15.20
N GLU A 24 3.67 5.20 14.33
CA GLU A 24 3.48 6.24 13.31
C GLU A 24 2.92 5.72 11.98
N LYS A 25 2.89 4.39 11.76
CA LYS A 25 2.43 3.73 10.52
C LYS A 25 2.98 4.43 9.26
N PRO A 26 4.28 4.33 8.99
CA PRO A 26 4.93 5.17 8.00
C PRO A 26 4.35 4.95 6.61
N PHE A 27 4.30 6.04 5.83
CA PHE A 27 3.67 6.06 4.51
C PHE A 27 4.21 5.00 3.55
N TRP A 28 5.49 4.65 3.66
CA TRP A 28 6.12 3.62 2.82
C TRP A 28 5.62 2.20 3.15
N MET A 29 5.28 1.90 4.41
CA MET A 29 4.62 0.62 4.75
C MET A 29 3.20 0.57 4.21
N LEU A 30 2.47 1.70 4.28
CA LEU A 30 1.14 1.82 3.68
C LEU A 30 1.19 1.64 2.15
N ARG A 31 2.25 2.14 1.50
CA ARG A 31 2.51 1.90 0.07
C ARG A 31 2.70 0.42 -0.23
N GLN A 32 3.50 -0.29 0.57
CA GLN A 32 3.72 -1.74 0.40
C GLN A 32 2.43 -2.53 0.60
N LYS A 33 1.65 -2.19 1.63
CA LYS A 33 0.31 -2.78 1.85
C LYS A 33 -0.61 -2.58 0.64
N SER A 34 -0.58 -1.39 0.04
CA SER A 34 -1.34 -1.09 -1.19
C SER A 34 -0.97 -2.02 -2.35
N LEU A 35 0.33 -2.26 -2.58
CA LEU A 35 0.80 -3.18 -3.63
C LEU A 35 0.38 -4.62 -3.38
N ILE A 36 0.45 -5.08 -2.14
CA ILE A 36 0.03 -6.44 -1.77
C ILE A 36 -1.46 -6.63 -2.06
N HIS A 37 -2.31 -5.67 -1.65
CA HIS A 37 -3.73 -5.71 -1.99
C HIS A 37 -3.96 -5.74 -3.50
N ALA A 38 -3.23 -4.93 -4.27
CA ALA A 38 -3.36 -4.91 -5.73
C ALA A 38 -2.96 -6.26 -6.35
N ALA A 39 -1.87 -6.87 -5.89
CA ALA A 39 -1.41 -8.17 -6.34
C ALA A 39 -2.39 -9.30 -5.98
N MET A 40 -3.13 -9.16 -4.89
CA MET A 40 -4.23 -10.06 -4.50
C MET A 40 -5.53 -9.82 -5.27
N GLY A 41 -5.57 -8.82 -6.17
CA GLY A 41 -6.78 -8.41 -6.88
C GLY A 41 -7.75 -7.57 -6.04
N ASP A 42 -7.40 -7.25 -4.79
CA ASP A 42 -8.18 -6.37 -3.91
C ASP A 42 -7.91 -4.90 -4.23
N LYS A 43 -8.47 -4.45 -5.36
CA LYS A 43 -8.35 -3.07 -5.81
C LYS A 43 -8.87 -2.06 -4.76
N LYS A 44 -9.91 -2.41 -3.99
CA LYS A 44 -10.48 -1.52 -2.96
C LYS A 44 -9.50 -1.33 -1.81
N GLY A 45 -8.92 -2.41 -1.30
CA GLY A 45 -7.86 -2.36 -0.29
C GLY A 45 -6.63 -1.61 -0.78
N ALA A 46 -6.23 -1.84 -2.04
CA ALA A 46 -5.10 -1.17 -2.67
C ALA A 46 -5.27 0.35 -2.71
N VAL A 47 -6.43 0.82 -3.18
CA VAL A 47 -6.78 2.25 -3.22
C VAL A 47 -6.79 2.87 -1.82
N LYS A 48 -7.41 2.19 -0.84
CA LYS A 48 -7.48 2.69 0.54
C LYS A 48 -6.08 2.90 1.13
N ALA A 49 -5.20 1.91 0.98
CA ALA A 49 -3.83 1.98 1.48
C ALA A 49 -2.97 3.01 0.71
N ALA A 50 -3.16 3.14 -0.61
CA ALA A 50 -2.46 4.15 -1.42
C ALA A 50 -2.85 5.58 -1.04
N LYS A 51 -4.13 5.84 -0.73
CA LYS A 51 -4.56 7.17 -0.25
C LYS A 51 -3.93 7.53 1.09
N ALA A 52 -3.93 6.60 2.04
CA ALA A 52 -3.27 6.81 3.33
C ALA A 52 -1.74 7.01 3.19
N SER A 53 -1.11 6.26 2.29
CA SER A 53 0.30 6.47 1.94
C SER A 53 0.55 7.83 1.30
N LEU A 54 -0.32 8.26 0.37
CA LEU A 54 -0.22 9.56 -0.29
C LEU A 54 -0.26 10.70 0.74
N GLU A 55 -1.24 10.69 1.65
CA GLU A 55 -1.37 11.72 2.69
C GLU A 55 -0.11 11.80 3.57
N GLY A 56 0.46 10.65 3.96
CA GLY A 56 1.69 10.62 4.74
C GLY A 56 2.91 11.10 3.95
N ALA A 57 3.00 10.76 2.66
CA ALA A 57 4.08 11.22 1.79
C ALA A 57 4.00 12.73 1.52
N GLU A 58 2.80 13.28 1.33
CA GLU A 58 2.59 14.73 1.17
C GLU A 58 2.98 15.49 2.44
N LYS A 59 2.60 15.00 3.63
CA LYS A 59 3.02 15.57 4.92
C LYS A 59 4.54 15.52 5.14
N ALA A 60 5.18 14.44 4.69
CA ALA A 60 6.63 14.27 4.79
C ALA A 60 7.40 15.04 3.69
N GLY A 61 6.72 15.68 2.74
CA GLY A 61 7.36 16.35 1.60
C GLY A 61 8.07 15.39 0.64
N ASN A 62 7.75 14.09 0.68
CA ASN A 62 8.42 13.08 -0.13
C ASN A 62 7.75 12.94 -1.51
N THR A 63 8.24 13.70 -2.48
CA THR A 63 7.66 13.80 -3.83
C THR A 63 7.67 12.50 -4.61
N ASP A 64 8.65 11.63 -4.38
CA ASP A 64 8.74 10.32 -5.04
C ASP A 64 7.56 9.42 -4.65
N TYR A 65 7.27 9.32 -3.35
CA TYR A 65 6.14 8.53 -2.88
C TYR A 65 4.79 9.17 -3.22
N VAL A 66 4.72 10.50 -3.28
CA VAL A 66 3.54 11.19 -3.82
C VAL A 66 3.27 10.75 -5.26
N LYS A 67 4.30 10.77 -6.11
CA LYS A 67 4.19 10.33 -7.50
C LYS A 67 3.76 8.87 -7.60
N LEU A 68 4.45 7.96 -6.89
CA LEU A 68 4.14 6.54 -6.92
C LEU A 68 2.69 6.21 -6.50
N ASN A 69 2.18 6.90 -5.49
CA ASN A 69 0.79 6.72 -5.06
C ASN A 69 -0.21 7.30 -6.07
N LYS A 70 0.04 8.49 -6.61
CA LYS A 70 -0.83 9.11 -7.63
C LYS A 70 -0.89 8.28 -8.90
N ASP A 71 0.25 7.74 -9.36
CA ASP A 71 0.31 6.88 -10.54
C ASP A 71 -0.54 5.62 -10.34
N SER A 72 -0.40 4.96 -9.18
CA SER A 72 -1.21 3.76 -8.86
C SER A 72 -2.70 4.09 -8.75
N LEU A 73 -3.06 5.20 -8.09
CA LEU A 73 -4.46 5.62 -7.97
C LEU A 73 -5.07 5.96 -9.33
N LYS A 74 -4.31 6.60 -10.22
CA LYS A 74 -4.76 6.91 -11.59
C LYS A 74 -4.93 5.64 -12.42
N GLU A 75 -3.98 4.71 -12.38
CA GLU A 75 -4.09 3.39 -13.01
C GLU A 75 -5.35 2.65 -12.55
N TRP A 76 -5.70 2.81 -11.28
CA TRP A 76 -6.89 2.19 -10.69
C TRP A 76 -8.17 3.03 -10.86
N GLY A 77 -8.13 4.20 -11.51
CA GLY A 77 -9.30 5.06 -11.69
C GLY A 77 -9.87 5.62 -10.38
N ALA A 78 -9.00 5.84 -9.40
CA ALA A 78 -9.33 6.33 -8.05
C ALA A 78 -8.77 7.73 -7.76
N LEU A 79 -8.26 8.39 -8.80
CA LEU A 79 -7.79 9.78 -8.87
C LEU A 79 -8.40 10.42 -10.13
#